data_AF-A0A425VW79-F1
#
_entry.id   AF-A0A425VW79-F1
#
_cell.length_a   1.000
_cell.length_b   1.000
_cell.length_c   1.000
_cell.angle_alpha   90.00
_cell.angle_beta   90.00
_cell.angle_gamma   90.00
#
_symmetry.space_group_name_H-M   'P 1'
#
loop_
_entity.id
_entity.type
_entity.pdbx_description
1 polymer ?
#
loop_
_entity_poly.entity_id
_entity_poly.type
_entity_poly.pdbx_seq_one_letter_code
_entity_poly.pdbx_strand_id
1 'polypeptide(L)' 'MSEDTKSEGMAQAERERRLERYEAFAASVREDYGATQRQMDDLRAKDRVKTATYRQLYAYKCTLGEILDRLEECGL' A
#
# COMPACT_ATOMS: atom_id res chain seq x y z
N MET A 1 -26.67 -30.80 -11.40
CA MET A 1 -25.32 -30.77 -10.79
C MET A 1 -24.27 -30.03 -11.65
N SER A 2 -24.59 -29.51 -12.84
CA SER A 2 -23.62 -28.79 -13.69
C SER A 2 -23.68 -27.27 -13.59
N GLU A 3 -24.78 -26.71 -13.08
CA GLU A 3 -24.93 -25.25 -12.91
C GLU A 3 -24.32 -24.76 -11.58
N ASP A 4 -24.43 -25.54 -10.50
CA ASP A 4 -23.89 -25.20 -9.19
C ASP A 4 -22.36 -25.09 -9.20
N THR A 5 -21.66 -26.06 -9.81
CA THR A 5 -20.20 -26.04 -9.95
C THR A 5 -19.70 -24.86 -10.78
N LYS A 6 -20.48 -24.42 -11.78
CA LYS A 6 -20.14 -23.25 -12.61
C LYS A 6 -20.30 -21.94 -11.82
N SER A 7 -21.34 -21.85 -10.99
CA SER A 7 -21.57 -20.71 -10.09
C SER A 7 -20.45 -20.57 -9.06
N GLU A 8 -20.05 -21.67 -8.42
CA GLU A 8 -18.93 -21.72 -7.47
C GLU A 8 -17.60 -21.30 -8.11
N GLY A 9 -17.33 -21.76 -9.34
CA GLY A 9 -16.13 -21.36 -10.09
C GLY A 9 -16.08 -19.86 -10.40
N MET A 10 -17.20 -19.23 -10.74
CA MET A 10 -17.26 -17.77 -10.96
C MET A 10 -17.08 -16.97 -9.67
N ALA A 11 -17.66 -17.43 -8.56
CA ALA A 11 -17.50 -16.79 -7.25
C ALA A 11 -16.05 -16.84 -6.75
N GLN A 12 -15.38 -17.97 -6.96
CA GLN A 12 -13.96 -18.13 -6.63
C GLN A 12 -13.08 -17.20 -7.48
N ALA A 13 -13.32 -17.12 -8.80
CA ALA A 13 -12.58 -16.22 -9.68
C ALA A 13 -12.75 -14.74 -9.28
N GLU A 14 -13.94 -14.30 -8.87
CA GLU A 14 -14.12 -12.92 -8.37
C GLU A 14 -13.41 -12.69 -7.03
N ARG A 15 -13.39 -13.69 -6.14
CA ARG A 15 -12.63 -13.62 -4.88
C ARG A 15 -11.13 -13.49 -5.14
N GLU A 16 -10.58 -14.24 -6.09
CA GLU A 16 -9.17 -14.15 -6.51
C GLU A 16 -8.86 -12.79 -7.11
N ARG A 17 -9.67 -12.30 -8.05
CA ARG A 17 -9.51 -10.94 -8.62
C ARG A 17 -9.58 -9.85 -7.57
N ARG A 18 -10.43 -10.02 -6.55
CA ARG A 18 -10.50 -9.09 -5.42
C ARG A 18 -9.22 -9.12 -4.60
N LEU A 19 -8.65 -10.30 -4.35
CA LEU A 19 -7.38 -10.46 -3.65
C LEU A 19 -6.23 -9.82 -4.44
N GLU A 20 -6.11 -10.07 -5.74
CA GLU A 20 -5.09 -9.46 -6.62
C GLU A 20 -5.11 -7.93 -6.54
N ARG A 21 -6.30 -7.32 -6.49
CA ARG A 21 -6.44 -5.86 -6.33
C ARG A 21 -5.92 -5.37 -4.98
N TYR A 22 -6.13 -6.14 -3.90
CA TYR A 22 -5.62 -5.79 -2.58
C TYR A 22 -4.10 -5.99 -2.47
N GLU A 23 -3.56 -7.04 -3.09
CA GLU A 23 -2.11 -7.25 -3.19
C GLU A 23 -1.42 -6.13 -3.99
N ALA A 24 -2.03 -5.73 -5.11
CA ALA A 24 -1.55 -4.60 -5.92
C ALA A 24 -1.59 -3.29 -5.13
N PHE A 25 -2.65 -3.05 -4.34
CA PHE A 25 -2.73 -1.91 -3.45
C PHE A 25 -1.65 -1.95 -2.36
N ALA A 26 -1.40 -3.10 -1.74
CA ALA A 26 -0.34 -3.25 -0.75
C ALA A 26 1.04 -2.96 -1.36
N ALA A 27 1.28 -3.42 -2.59
CA ALA A 27 2.50 -3.10 -3.34
C ALA A 27 2.64 -1.59 -3.61
N SER A 28 1.57 -0.90 -4.02
CA SER A 28 1.63 0.54 -4.26
C SER A 28 1.90 1.34 -2.99
N VAL A 29 1.31 0.97 -1.85
CA VAL A 29 1.59 1.62 -0.55
C VAL A 29 3.06 1.45 -0.15
N ARG A 30 3.64 0.26 -0.36
CA ARG A 30 5.08 0.01 -0.13
C ARG A 30 5.96 0.87 -1.02
N GLU A 31 5.59 1.02 -2.30
CA GLU A 31 6.30 1.89 -3.24
C GLU A 31 6.25 3.36 -2.80
N ASP A 32 5.06 3.85 -2.46
CA ASP A 32 4.84 5.23 -2.01
C ASP A 32 5.61 5.53 -0.72
N TYR A 33 5.65 4.57 0.23
CA TYR A 33 6.45 4.69 1.45
C TYR A 33 7.93 4.83 1.12
N GLY A 34 8.44 3.94 0.27
CA GLY A 34 9.84 3.98 -0.18
C GLY A 34 10.18 5.27 -0.93
N ALA A 35 9.29 5.75 -1.80
CA ALA A 35 9.46 7.00 -2.55
C ALA A 35 9.47 8.22 -1.61
N THR A 36 8.53 8.27 -0.67
CA THR A 36 8.45 9.32 0.34
C THR A 36 9.72 9.35 1.18
N GLN A 37 10.23 8.18 1.60
CA GLN A 37 11.49 8.09 2.34
C GLN A 37 12.67 8.64 1.53
N ARG A 38 12.81 8.26 0.25
CA ARG A 38 13.86 8.79 -0.62
C ARG A 38 13.80 10.32 -0.75
N GLN A 39 12.59 10.88 -0.95
CA GLN A 39 12.41 12.33 -1.00
C GLN A 39 12.78 13.04 0.31
N MET A 40 12.47 12.42 1.44
CA MET A 40 12.88 12.94 2.75
C MET A 40 14.40 12.89 2.92
N ASP A 41 15.06 11.82 2.49
CA ASP A 41 16.51 11.68 2.55
C ASP A 41 17.21 12.71 1.65
N ASP A 42 16.67 12.99 0.46
CA ASP A 42 17.15 14.07 -0.42
C ASP A 42 17.05 15.46 0.21
N LEU A 43 15.95 15.72 0.93
CA LEU A 43 15.79 16.99 1.67
C LEU A 43 16.74 17.05 2.86
N ARG A 44 16.99 15.92 3.53
CA ARG A 44 17.94 15.84 4.64
C ARG A 44 19.37 16.10 4.18
N ALA A 45 19.79 15.54 3.05
CA ALA A 45 21.10 15.79 2.45
C ALA A 45 21.33 17.28 2.08
N LYS A 46 20.26 18.06 1.99
CA LYS A 46 20.26 19.51 1.71
C LYS A 46 19.98 20.38 2.95
N ASP A 47 20.00 19.81 4.15
CA ASP A 47 19.63 20.47 5.43
C ASP A 47 18.21 21.07 5.46
N ARG A 48 17.29 20.57 4.62
CA ARG A 48 15.91 21.09 4.48
C ARG A 48 14.89 20.40 5.41
N VAL A 49 15.34 19.79 6.50
CA VAL A 49 14.49 19.01 7.42
C VAL A 49 13.46 19.86 8.19
N LYS A 50 13.64 21.17 8.27
CA LYS A 50 12.70 22.09 8.96
C LYS A 50 11.61 22.65 8.04
N THR A 51 11.66 22.35 6.75
CA THR A 51 10.71 22.90 5.76
C THR A 51 9.31 22.32 5.92
N ALA A 52 8.30 23.08 5.46
CA ALA A 52 6.92 22.60 5.42
C ALA A 52 6.80 21.31 4.60
N THR A 53 7.50 21.22 3.47
CA THR A 53 7.55 20.03 2.61
C THR A 53 8.06 18.80 3.37
N TYR A 54 9.17 18.91 4.11
CA TYR A 54 9.67 17.78 4.89
C TYR A 54 8.66 17.31 5.94
N ARG A 55 7.98 18.25 6.63
CA ARG A 55 6.94 17.91 7.61
C ARG A 55 5.73 17.22 6.97
N GLN A 56 5.31 17.68 5.79
CA GLN A 56 4.23 17.05 5.03
C GLN A 56 4.61 15.63 4.60
N LEU A 57 5.82 15.43 4.07
CA LEU A 57 6.31 14.10 3.71
C LEU A 57 6.42 13.19 4.93
N TYR A 58 6.87 13.69 6.07
CA TYR A 58 6.91 12.91 7.30
C TYR A 58 5.50 12.47 7.75
N ALA A 59 4.53 13.39 7.74
CA ALA A 59 3.15 13.04 8.09
C ALA A 59 2.59 11.99 7.11
N TYR A 60 2.82 12.16 5.81
CA TYR A 60 2.40 11.19 4.80
C TYR A 60 3.06 9.82 5.01
N LYS A 61 4.36 9.79 5.30
CA LYS A 61 5.11 8.57 5.64
C LYS A 61 4.51 7.85 6.86
N CYS A 62 4.14 8.57 7.91
CA CYS A 62 3.49 7.96 9.08
C CYS A 62 2.16 7.30 8.70
N THR A 63 1.31 8.00 7.94
CA THR A 63 0.04 7.43 7.45
C THR A 63 0.27 6.18 6.60
N LEU A 64 1.25 6.20 5.69
CA LEU A 64 1.60 5.02 4.90
C LEU A 64 2.08 3.87 5.78
N GLY A 65 2.89 4.15 6.81
CA GLY A 65 3.32 3.15 7.80
C GLY A 65 2.14 2.49 8.51
N GLU A 66 1.20 3.27 9.03
CA GLU A 66 -0.01 2.75 9.68
C GLU A 66 -0.87 1.88 8.73
N ILE A 67 -0.91 2.22 7.44
CA ILE A 67 -1.60 1.40 6.43
C ILE A 67 -0.85 0.08 6.22
N LEU A 68 0.49 0.11 6.13
CA LEU A 68 1.30 -1.09 5.98
C LEU A 68 1.13 -2.04 7.17
N ASP A 69 1.13 -1.52 8.40
CA ASP A 69 0.92 -2.34 9.60
C ASP A 69 -0.45 -3.05 9.54
N ARG A 70 -1.51 -2.35 9.13
CA ARG A 70 -2.85 -2.94 8.97
C ARG A 70 -2.93 -3.96 7.83
N LEU A 71 -2.16 -3.76 6.76
CA LEU A 71 -2.08 -4.73 5.66
C LEU A 71 -1.38 -6.01 6.13
N GLU A 72 -0.30 -5.87 6.90
CA GLU A 72 0.42 -7.00 7.50
C GLU A 72 -0.49 -7.79 8.46
N GLU A 73 -1.28 -7.11 9.30
CA GLU A 73 -2.31 -7.74 10.16
C GLU A 73 -3.35 -8.54 9.36
N CYS A 74 -3.62 -8.16 8.11
CA CYS A 74 -4.51 -8.87 7.20
C CYS A 74 -3.81 -9.96 6.37
N GLY A 75 -2.48 -10.09 6.47
CA GLY A 75 -1.66 -11.01 5.70
C GLY A 75 -1.33 -10.56 4.28
N LEU A 76 -1.27 -9.24 4.02
CA LEU A 76 -1.00 -8.61 2.71
C LEU A 76 0.31 -7.80 2.67
#